data_AF-A0A951NG35-F1
#
_entry.id   AF-A0A951NG35-F1
#
_cell.length_a   1.000
_cell.length_b   1.000
_cell.length_c   1.000
_cell.angle_alpha   90.00
_cell.angle_beta   90.00
_cell.angle_gamma   90.00
#
_symmetry.space_group_name_H-M   'P 1'
#
loop_
_entity.id
_entity.type
_entity.pdbx_description
1 polymer ?
#
loop_
_entity_poly.entity_id
_entity_poly.type
_entity_poly.pdbx_seq_one_letter_code
_entity_poly.pdbx_strand_id
1 'polypeptide(L)'
;MFVVHGRNGQARDAMFIFLRALGLQPIEWSQARAATGKASPYIGEILDAAFDGAQAVLVLMTPDEITYLRSEYSSGPEDGETQPAPQARPNVLFEAGMAMGRDADRTVLVELGSLRPFSDVAGRHAVRLREGPEGRQDIAQRLLSAGCAVDMSGTDWLTAGDFTPPPEPGLPLGKRVPATNQPHTVKIDVRYHDRGTGKSGRLEVLNLGRESLYDINVEVPPIPDDERGDFQIMSGGLPIPRLPPGKSHALYAHATWLEYCDVVVTARTDSGESIREEIFVSLNG
;
A
#
# COMPACT_ATOMS: atom_id res chain seq x y z
N MET A 1 -30.68 2.74 -9.65
CA MET A 1 -29.33 3.33 -9.82
C MET A 1 -28.28 2.33 -9.35
N PHE A 2 -27.00 2.43 -9.75
CA PHE A 2 -25.94 1.51 -9.30
C PHE A 2 -24.85 2.25 -8.53
N VAL A 3 -24.28 1.62 -7.50
CA VAL A 3 -23.23 2.21 -6.65
C VAL A 3 -21.95 1.40 -6.80
N VAL A 4 -20.91 2.02 -7.34
CA VAL A 4 -19.53 1.51 -7.31
C VAL A 4 -18.89 1.96 -6.00
N HIS A 5 -18.27 1.06 -5.26
CA HIS A 5 -17.64 1.37 -3.98
C HIS A 5 -16.47 0.44 -3.64
N GLY A 6 -15.60 0.90 -2.73
CA GLY A 6 -14.48 0.14 -2.22
C GLY A 6 -14.84 -0.84 -1.10
N ARG A 7 -13.85 -1.15 -0.25
CA ARG A 7 -13.96 -2.01 0.93
C ARG A 7 -14.40 -1.27 2.20
N ASN A 8 -14.51 0.06 2.17
CA ASN A 8 -15.09 0.82 3.28
C ASN A 8 -16.60 0.55 3.40
N GLY A 9 -16.95 -0.47 4.20
CA GLY A 9 -18.34 -0.90 4.42
C GLY A 9 -19.20 0.16 5.10
N GLN A 10 -18.63 0.95 6.01
CA GLN A 10 -19.38 2.01 6.70
C GLN A 10 -19.81 3.10 5.71
N ALA A 11 -18.89 3.57 4.86
CA ALA A 11 -19.18 4.56 3.83
C ALA A 11 -20.21 4.04 2.81
N ARG A 12 -20.10 2.77 2.40
CA ARG A 12 -21.09 2.10 1.55
C ARG A 12 -22.46 2.13 2.21
N ASP A 13 -22.58 1.64 3.43
CA ASP A 13 -23.87 1.50 4.10
C ASP A 13 -24.52 2.88 4.34
N ALA A 14 -23.72 3.88 4.72
CA ALA A 14 -24.16 5.26 4.83
C ALA A 14 -24.69 5.82 3.50
N MET A 15 -24.00 5.57 2.39
CA MET A 15 -24.44 5.99 1.06
C MET A 15 -25.76 5.31 0.66
N PHE A 16 -25.92 4.02 0.94
CA PHE A 16 -27.18 3.32 0.65
C PHE A 16 -28.34 3.83 1.52
N ILE A 17 -28.12 4.15 2.79
CA ILE A 17 -29.11 4.78 3.67
C ILE A 17 -29.52 6.14 3.10
N PHE A 18 -28.55 6.97 2.74
CA PHE A 18 -28.79 8.29 2.15
C PHE A 18 -29.59 8.21 0.84
N LEU A 19 -29.19 7.35 -0.09
CA LEU A 19 -29.88 7.17 -1.37
C LEU A 19 -31.33 6.68 -1.17
N ARG A 20 -31.57 5.78 -0.21
CA ARG A 20 -32.91 5.32 0.14
C ARG A 20 -33.76 6.44 0.77
N ALA A 21 -33.15 7.31 1.58
CA ALA A 21 -33.82 8.48 2.14
C ALA A 21 -34.25 9.49 1.06
N LEU A 22 -33.54 9.54 -0.08
CA LEU A 22 -33.93 10.27 -1.28
C LEU A 22 -34.97 9.54 -2.15
N GLY A 23 -35.58 8.44 -1.65
CA GLY A 23 -36.56 7.64 -2.39
C GLY A 23 -35.95 6.74 -3.48
N LEU A 24 -34.61 6.65 -3.58
CA LEU A 24 -33.96 5.86 -4.61
C LEU A 24 -33.77 4.40 -4.19
N GLN A 25 -33.66 3.52 -5.19
CA GLN A 25 -33.39 2.10 -5.00
C GLN A 25 -32.06 1.71 -5.66
N PRO A 26 -30.96 1.67 -4.89
CA PRO A 26 -29.69 1.15 -5.37
C PRO A 26 -29.81 -0.34 -5.75
N ILE A 27 -29.27 -0.70 -6.92
CA ILE A 27 -29.17 -2.08 -7.38
C ILE A 27 -28.08 -2.77 -6.54
N GLU A 28 -28.46 -3.80 -5.81
CA GLU A 28 -27.53 -4.64 -5.06
C GLU A 28 -26.75 -5.55 -6.02
N TRP A 29 -25.52 -5.92 -5.65
CA TRP A 29 -24.67 -6.81 -6.46
C TRP A 29 -25.35 -8.14 -6.81
N SER A 30 -26.13 -8.70 -5.88
CA SER A 30 -26.90 -9.92 -6.11
C SER A 30 -27.97 -9.76 -7.18
N GLN A 31 -28.60 -8.58 -7.26
CA GLN A 31 -29.60 -8.25 -8.27
C GLN A 31 -28.94 -8.08 -9.65
N ALA A 32 -27.83 -7.34 -9.72
CA ALA A 32 -27.03 -7.22 -10.94
C ALA A 32 -26.56 -8.59 -11.46
N ARG A 33 -26.06 -9.46 -10.56
CA ARG A 33 -25.66 -10.82 -10.91
C ARG A 33 -26.84 -11.64 -11.43
N ALA A 34 -28.00 -11.57 -10.77
CA ALA A 34 -29.20 -12.28 -11.21
C ALA A 34 -29.69 -11.81 -12.59
N ALA A 35 -29.55 -10.52 -12.89
CA ALA A 35 -29.92 -9.93 -14.18
C ALA A 35 -29.09 -10.50 -15.35
N THR A 36 -27.90 -11.05 -15.11
CA THR A 36 -27.12 -11.75 -16.14
C THR A 36 -27.77 -13.06 -16.61
N GLY A 37 -28.70 -13.63 -15.84
CA GLY A 37 -29.30 -14.94 -16.11
C GLY A 37 -28.34 -16.13 -15.93
N LYS A 38 -27.13 -15.90 -15.41
CA LYS A 38 -26.08 -16.92 -15.25
C LYS A 38 -25.86 -17.25 -13.77
N ALA A 39 -25.59 -18.52 -13.48
CA ALA A 39 -25.22 -18.95 -12.13
C ALA A 39 -23.83 -18.44 -11.70
N SER A 40 -22.90 -18.35 -12.66
CA SER A 40 -21.51 -17.92 -12.44
C SER A 40 -21.01 -17.01 -13.58
N PRO A 41 -21.56 -15.78 -13.71
CA PRO A 41 -21.15 -14.83 -14.75
C PRO A 41 -19.74 -14.29 -14.50
N TYR A 42 -19.09 -13.82 -15.57
CA TYR A 42 -17.88 -13.02 -15.44
C TYR A 42 -18.21 -11.64 -14.84
N ILE A 43 -17.28 -11.05 -14.08
CA ILE A 43 -17.49 -9.76 -13.38
C ILE A 43 -17.92 -8.66 -14.34
N GLY A 44 -17.31 -8.58 -15.53
CA GLY A 44 -17.68 -7.60 -16.55
C GLY A 44 -19.14 -7.73 -16.99
N GLU A 45 -19.69 -8.95 -17.07
CA GLU A 45 -21.09 -9.16 -17.46
C GLU A 45 -22.07 -8.70 -16.37
N ILE A 46 -21.67 -8.81 -15.11
CA ILE A 46 -22.45 -8.27 -13.98
C ILE A 46 -22.47 -6.75 -14.06
N LEU A 47 -21.33 -6.13 -14.36
CA LEU A 47 -21.21 -4.68 -14.50
C LEU A 47 -21.99 -4.15 -15.70
N ASP A 48 -21.93 -4.83 -16.84
CA ASP A 48 -22.74 -4.48 -18.02
C ASP A 48 -24.23 -4.51 -17.68
N ALA A 49 -24.70 -5.61 -17.06
CA ALA A 49 -26.09 -5.73 -16.62
C ALA A 49 -26.48 -4.65 -15.60
N ALA A 50 -25.59 -4.31 -14.67
CA ALA A 50 -25.81 -3.25 -13.69
C ALA A 50 -25.92 -1.87 -14.35
N PHE A 51 -25.04 -1.56 -15.29
CA PHE A 51 -25.03 -0.29 -16.01
C PHE A 51 -26.24 -0.15 -16.94
N ASP A 52 -26.67 -1.23 -17.60
CA ASP A 52 -27.88 -1.26 -18.43
C ASP A 52 -29.16 -1.07 -17.61
N GLY A 53 -29.21 -1.68 -16.42
CA GLY A 53 -30.37 -1.56 -15.53
C GLY A 53 -30.42 -0.25 -14.74
N ALA A 54 -29.36 0.57 -14.76
CA ALA A 54 -29.24 1.75 -13.92
C ALA A 54 -29.54 3.06 -14.66
N GLN A 55 -30.44 3.87 -14.08
CA GLN A 55 -30.65 5.26 -14.51
C GLN A 55 -29.38 6.12 -14.35
N ALA A 56 -28.63 5.91 -13.27
CA ALA A 56 -27.39 6.61 -12.97
C ALA A 56 -26.41 5.68 -12.23
N VAL A 57 -25.12 5.97 -12.35
CA VAL A 57 -24.03 5.30 -11.63
C VAL A 57 -23.41 6.30 -10.67
N LEU A 58 -23.40 5.97 -9.38
CA LEU A 58 -22.67 6.72 -8.36
C LEU A 58 -21.37 5.98 -8.04
N VAL A 59 -20.25 6.66 -8.16
CA VAL A 59 -18.93 6.13 -7.79
C VAL A 59 -18.53 6.74 -6.45
N LEU A 60 -18.51 5.93 -5.41
CA LEU A 60 -18.06 6.30 -4.08
C LEU A 60 -16.57 5.97 -3.92
N MET A 61 -15.74 7.01 -3.96
CA MET A 61 -14.31 6.94 -3.78
C MET A 61 -13.96 7.25 -2.32
N THR A 62 -13.35 6.28 -1.66
CA THR A 62 -12.83 6.38 -0.28
C THR A 62 -11.33 6.08 -0.26
N PRO A 63 -10.56 6.60 0.72
CA PRO A 63 -9.12 6.39 0.85
C PRO A 63 -8.77 4.99 1.35
N ASP A 64 -9.12 3.98 0.57
CA ASP A 64 -8.98 2.56 0.93
C ASP A 64 -7.53 2.05 0.83
N GLU A 65 -6.69 2.67 0.00
CA GLU A 65 -5.31 2.27 -0.26
C GLU A 65 -4.34 3.45 -0.14
N ILE A 66 -3.07 3.17 0.19
CA ILE A 66 -1.98 4.16 0.17
C ILE A 66 -1.07 3.88 -1.02
N THR A 67 -0.81 4.90 -1.83
CA THR A 67 0.00 4.80 -3.06
C THR A 67 1.00 5.94 -3.16
N TYR A 68 2.03 5.76 -3.99
CA TYR A 68 2.98 6.81 -4.34
C TYR A 68 3.64 6.46 -5.68
N LEU A 69 4.02 7.49 -6.42
CA LEU A 69 4.77 7.39 -7.66
C LEU A 69 6.22 6.98 -7.37
N ARG A 70 6.80 6.14 -8.24
CA ARG A 70 8.23 5.81 -8.16
C ARG A 70 9.05 7.08 -8.38
N SER A 71 10.03 7.32 -7.51
CA SER A 71 10.85 8.54 -7.54
C SER A 71 11.59 8.76 -8.87
N GLU A 72 11.94 7.70 -9.59
CA GLU A 72 12.57 7.80 -10.91
C GLU A 72 11.62 8.25 -12.05
N TYR A 73 10.32 8.30 -11.79
CA TYR A 73 9.31 8.90 -12.68
C TYR A 73 8.80 10.26 -12.18
N SER A 74 9.42 10.79 -11.12
CA SER A 74 9.07 12.07 -10.55
C SER A 74 9.37 13.24 -11.48
N SER A 75 8.54 14.28 -11.43
CA SER A 75 8.79 15.56 -12.10
C SER A 75 9.84 16.43 -11.38
N GLY A 76 10.32 16.02 -10.20
CA GLY A 76 11.38 16.70 -9.46
C GLY A 76 11.45 16.32 -7.97
N PRO A 77 12.39 16.87 -7.20
CA PRO A 77 12.53 16.57 -5.77
C PRO A 77 11.30 16.95 -4.93
N GLU A 78 10.47 17.87 -5.41
CA GLU A 78 9.27 18.38 -4.72
C GLU A 78 7.96 17.78 -5.25
N ASP A 79 8.03 16.74 -6.08
CA ASP A 79 6.83 16.08 -6.61
C ASP A 79 6.07 15.37 -5.48
N GLY A 80 4.94 15.94 -5.09
CA GLY A 80 4.07 15.41 -4.05
C GLY A 80 3.52 14.02 -4.35
N GLU A 81 3.49 13.58 -5.62
CA GLU A 81 3.05 12.23 -5.96
C GLU A 81 4.03 11.15 -5.49
N THR A 82 5.28 11.50 -5.20
CA THR A 82 6.26 10.56 -4.62
C THR A 82 6.05 10.29 -3.13
N GLN A 83 5.19 11.08 -2.48
CA GLN A 83 4.85 10.88 -1.07
C GLN A 83 3.68 9.89 -0.94
N PRO A 84 3.65 9.08 0.14
CA PRO A 84 2.50 8.23 0.43
C PRO A 84 1.22 9.04 0.51
N ALA A 85 0.25 8.72 -0.35
CA ALA A 85 -1.01 9.42 -0.42
C ALA A 85 -2.19 8.45 -0.57
N PRO A 86 -3.34 8.74 0.07
CA PRO A 86 -4.53 7.91 0.00
C PRO A 86 -5.16 7.88 -1.39
N GLN A 87 -5.72 6.73 -1.78
CA GLN A 87 -6.39 6.52 -3.07
C GLN A 87 -7.57 5.55 -2.91
N ALA A 88 -8.57 5.69 -3.79
CA ALA A 88 -9.57 4.65 -3.99
C ALA A 88 -8.95 3.38 -4.57
N ARG A 89 -9.56 2.23 -4.29
CA ARG A 89 -9.08 0.93 -4.79
C ARG A 89 -9.02 0.92 -6.33
N PRO A 90 -8.03 0.24 -6.93
CA PRO A 90 -7.92 0.10 -8.39
C PRO A 90 -9.20 -0.40 -9.06
N ASN A 91 -9.94 -1.32 -8.42
CA ASN A 91 -11.22 -1.80 -8.94
C ASN A 91 -12.25 -0.66 -9.06
N VAL A 92 -12.33 0.21 -8.05
CA VAL A 92 -13.23 1.37 -8.05
C VAL A 92 -12.86 2.34 -9.17
N LEU A 93 -11.57 2.61 -9.33
CA LEU A 93 -11.07 3.49 -10.40
C LEU A 93 -11.35 2.91 -11.80
N PHE A 94 -11.16 1.60 -11.96
CA PHE A 94 -11.44 0.91 -13.21
C PHE A 94 -12.94 0.91 -13.54
N GLU A 95 -13.80 0.61 -12.57
CA GLU A 95 -15.25 0.66 -12.70
C GLU A 95 -15.77 2.09 -12.95
N ALA A 96 -15.15 3.10 -12.32
CA ALA A 96 -15.42 4.49 -12.62
C ALA A 96 -15.08 4.84 -14.08
N GLY A 97 -13.92 4.38 -14.56
CA GLY A 97 -13.52 4.52 -15.96
C GLY A 97 -14.51 3.86 -16.92
N MET A 98 -14.98 2.65 -16.62
CA MET A 98 -15.99 1.96 -17.42
C MET A 98 -17.33 2.69 -17.43
N ALA A 99 -17.82 3.13 -16.27
CA ALA A 99 -19.07 3.90 -16.17
C ALA A 99 -18.98 5.21 -16.97
N MET A 100 -17.87 5.94 -16.81
CA MET A 100 -17.60 7.18 -17.54
C MET A 100 -17.44 6.98 -19.05
N GLY A 101 -16.82 5.88 -19.47
CA GLY A 101 -16.65 5.53 -20.88
C GLY A 101 -17.96 5.10 -21.54
N ARG A 102 -18.88 4.51 -20.76
CA ARG A 102 -20.21 4.11 -21.23
C ARG A 102 -21.17 5.28 -21.30
N ASP A 103 -21.33 6.02 -20.20
CA ASP A 103 -22.24 7.16 -20.13
C ASP A 103 -21.77 8.15 -19.03
N ALA A 104 -21.06 9.18 -19.49
CA ALA A 104 -20.50 10.22 -18.65
C ALA A 104 -21.57 11.08 -17.96
N ASP A 105 -22.68 11.35 -18.64
CA ASP A 105 -23.70 12.31 -18.19
C ASP A 105 -24.51 11.75 -17.02
N ARG A 106 -24.61 10.42 -16.92
CA ARG A 106 -25.26 9.73 -15.78
C ARG A 106 -24.30 9.21 -14.71
N THR A 107 -23.01 9.55 -14.79
CA THR A 107 -21.99 9.10 -13.83
C THR A 107 -21.68 10.20 -12.81
N VAL A 108 -21.98 9.96 -11.54
CA VAL A 108 -21.73 10.89 -10.43
C VAL A 108 -20.54 10.41 -9.61
N LEU A 109 -19.48 11.20 -9.57
CA LEU A 109 -18.28 10.93 -8.78
C LEU A 109 -18.40 11.56 -7.39
N VAL A 110 -18.17 10.78 -6.35
CA VAL A 110 -18.23 11.21 -4.95
C VAL A 110 -16.95 10.83 -4.23
N GLU A 111 -16.28 11.81 -3.64
CA GLU A 111 -15.09 11.63 -2.79
C GLU A 111 -15.49 11.74 -1.32
N LEU A 112 -15.20 10.72 -0.51
CA LEU A 112 -15.36 10.78 0.95
C LEU A 112 -14.02 10.58 1.63
N GLY A 113 -13.50 11.65 2.23
CA GLY A 113 -12.18 11.70 2.86
C GLY A 113 -11.12 12.40 2.01
N SER A 114 -9.86 12.33 2.47
CA SER A 114 -8.70 12.87 1.75
C SER A 114 -8.23 11.87 0.71
N LEU A 115 -8.18 12.27 -0.56
CA LEU A 115 -7.72 11.44 -1.67
C LEU A 115 -6.64 12.21 -2.44
N ARG A 116 -5.61 11.50 -2.91
CA ARG A 116 -4.64 12.06 -3.85
C ARG A 116 -5.39 12.59 -5.08
N PRO A 117 -4.95 13.70 -5.68
CA PRO A 117 -5.50 14.18 -6.93
C PRO A 117 -5.47 13.06 -7.98
N PHE A 118 -6.62 12.79 -8.60
CA PHE A 118 -6.72 11.90 -9.74
C PHE A 118 -6.74 12.77 -11.01
N SER A 119 -5.54 13.17 -11.44
CA SER A 119 -5.29 14.21 -12.45
C SER A 119 -6.01 14.00 -13.78
N ASP A 120 -6.26 12.76 -14.21
CA ASP A 120 -7.01 12.44 -15.45
C ASP A 120 -8.53 12.69 -15.35
N VAL A 121 -9.07 12.81 -14.14
CA VAL A 121 -10.47 13.19 -13.88
C VAL A 121 -10.61 14.70 -13.59
N ALA A 122 -9.50 15.46 -13.60
CA ALA A 122 -9.51 16.90 -13.29
C ALA A 122 -10.37 17.76 -14.24
N GLY A 123 -10.82 17.23 -15.39
CA GLY A 123 -11.82 17.86 -16.25
C GLY A 123 -13.28 17.65 -15.82
N ARG A 124 -13.55 16.84 -14.79
CA ARG A 124 -14.89 16.55 -14.27
C ARG A 124 -14.99 16.87 -12.79
N HIS A 125 -16.08 17.55 -12.41
CA HIS A 125 -16.33 17.93 -11.03
C HIS A 125 -16.79 16.72 -10.21
N ALA A 126 -15.95 16.21 -9.30
CA ALA A 126 -16.38 15.29 -8.25
C ALA A 126 -17.06 16.06 -7.10
N VAL A 127 -18.05 15.44 -6.47
CA VAL A 127 -18.62 15.95 -5.21
C VAL A 127 -17.72 15.52 -4.07
N ARG A 128 -17.12 16.49 -3.37
CA ARG A 128 -16.37 16.22 -2.14
C ARG A 128 -17.32 16.23 -0.97
N LEU A 129 -17.64 15.04 -0.48
CA LEU A 129 -18.54 14.85 0.64
C LEU A 129 -17.82 15.22 1.93
N ARG A 130 -18.27 16.30 2.55
CA ARG A 130 -17.84 16.78 3.86
C ARG A 130 -19.00 16.64 4.85
N GLU A 131 -18.71 16.82 6.13
CA GLU A 131 -19.76 16.95 7.14
C GLU A 131 -20.68 18.12 6.79
N GLY A 132 -21.99 17.93 7.01
CA GLY A 132 -23.02 18.93 6.72
C GLY A 132 -23.88 18.66 5.48
N PRO A 133 -24.88 19.52 5.22
CA PRO A 133 -25.92 19.29 4.21
C PRO A 133 -25.46 19.57 2.77
N GLU A 134 -24.44 20.40 2.56
CA GLU A 134 -24.05 20.93 1.25
C GLU A 134 -23.69 19.83 0.25
N GLY A 135 -22.82 18.89 0.65
CA GLY A 135 -22.40 17.77 -0.20
C GLY A 135 -23.57 16.82 -0.52
N ARG A 136 -24.48 16.61 0.44
CA ARG A 136 -25.70 15.80 0.22
C ARG A 136 -26.60 16.46 -0.81
N GLN A 137 -26.77 17.78 -0.74
CA GLN A 137 -27.56 18.54 -1.69
C GLN A 137 -26.95 18.50 -3.10
N ASP A 138 -25.62 18.61 -3.23
CA ASP A 138 -24.94 18.49 -4.53
C ASP A 138 -25.12 17.08 -5.14
N ILE A 139 -24.98 16.01 -4.33
CA ILE A 139 -25.25 14.64 -4.81
C ILE A 139 -26.71 14.50 -5.28
N ALA A 140 -27.68 14.96 -4.48
CA ALA A 140 -29.10 14.88 -4.82
C ALA A 140 -29.41 15.63 -6.13
N GLN A 141 -28.88 16.85 -6.30
CA GLN A 141 -29.08 17.64 -7.50
C GLN A 141 -28.46 17.01 -8.75
N ARG A 142 -27.29 16.37 -8.61
CA ARG A 142 -26.64 15.64 -9.72
C ARG A 142 -27.37 14.37 -10.09
N LEU A 143 -27.86 13.62 -9.11
CA LEU A 143 -28.70 12.45 -9.36
C LEU A 143 -30.01 12.84 -10.06
N LEU A 144 -30.63 13.96 -9.66
CA LEU A 144 -31.78 14.52 -10.37
C LEU A 144 -31.43 14.88 -11.81
N SER A 145 -30.27 15.53 -12.03
CA SER A 145 -29.77 15.89 -13.36
C SER A 145 -29.46 14.66 -14.23
N ALA A 146 -29.04 13.55 -13.61
CA ALA A 146 -28.85 12.24 -14.24
C ALA A 146 -30.19 11.48 -14.49
N GLY A 147 -31.34 12.11 -14.21
CA GLY A 147 -32.67 11.57 -14.47
C GLY A 147 -33.22 10.66 -13.37
N CYS A 148 -32.60 10.61 -12.19
CA CYS A 148 -33.18 9.89 -11.05
C CYS A 148 -34.40 10.62 -10.50
N ALA A 149 -35.42 9.87 -10.10
CA ALA A 149 -36.59 10.40 -9.38
C ALA A 149 -36.23 10.64 -7.90
N VAL A 150 -35.45 11.69 -7.65
CA VAL A 150 -34.98 12.07 -6.31
C VAL A 150 -36.10 12.75 -5.54
N ASP A 151 -36.42 12.25 -4.35
CA ASP A 151 -37.32 12.89 -3.39
C ASP A 151 -36.50 13.76 -2.41
N MET A 152 -36.57 15.07 -2.59
CA MET A 152 -35.94 16.06 -1.70
C MET A 152 -36.98 16.74 -0.79
N SER A 153 -38.19 16.21 -0.68
CA SER A 153 -39.19 16.72 0.25
C SER A 153 -38.79 16.43 1.70
N GLY A 154 -39.15 17.33 2.61
CA GLY A 154 -38.73 17.25 4.02
C GLY A 154 -37.22 17.49 4.20
N THR A 155 -36.70 17.07 5.36
CA THR A 155 -35.31 17.35 5.78
C THR A 155 -34.55 16.13 6.28
N ASP A 156 -35.21 14.97 6.45
CA ASP A 156 -34.59 13.77 7.05
C ASP A 156 -33.42 13.24 6.22
N TRP A 157 -33.49 13.41 4.89
CA TRP A 157 -32.40 13.03 3.98
C TRP A 157 -31.12 13.84 4.17
N LEU A 158 -31.18 15.02 4.81
CA LEU A 158 -30.00 15.86 5.09
C LEU A 158 -29.08 15.28 6.17
N THR A 159 -29.59 14.37 7.00
CA THR A 159 -28.82 13.71 8.07
C THR A 159 -28.72 12.21 7.88
N ALA A 160 -29.36 11.65 6.85
CA ALA A 160 -29.27 10.24 6.50
C ALA A 160 -27.84 9.84 6.11
N GLY A 161 -27.36 8.74 6.72
CA GLY A 161 -26.03 8.21 6.52
C GLY A 161 -24.95 8.96 7.31
N ASP A 162 -24.05 8.19 7.95
CA ASP A 162 -22.85 8.73 8.58
C ASP A 162 -21.73 8.88 7.55
N PHE A 163 -21.41 10.13 7.20
CA PHE A 163 -20.32 10.48 6.30
C PHE A 163 -19.16 11.13 7.04
N THR A 164 -18.93 10.72 8.30
CA THR A 164 -17.68 10.99 8.97
C THR A 164 -16.54 10.49 8.09
N PRO A 165 -15.58 11.35 7.70
CA PRO A 165 -14.46 10.93 6.88
C PRO A 165 -13.73 9.75 7.53
N PRO A 166 -13.35 8.72 6.76
CA PRO A 166 -12.49 7.69 7.28
C PRO A 166 -11.20 8.31 7.81
N PRO A 167 -10.62 7.75 8.90
CA PRO A 167 -9.41 8.30 9.49
C PRO A 167 -8.31 8.38 8.44
N GLU A 168 -7.48 9.41 8.53
CA GLU A 168 -6.28 9.44 7.68
C GLU A 168 -5.49 8.15 7.95
N PRO A 169 -5.11 7.41 6.89
CA PRO A 169 -4.34 6.21 7.08
C PRO A 169 -3.08 6.54 7.88
N GLY A 170 -2.81 5.76 8.94
CA GLY A 170 -1.57 5.89 9.68
C GLY A 170 -0.37 5.73 8.74
N LEU A 171 0.80 6.21 9.17
CA LEU A 171 2.06 5.97 8.45
C LEU A 171 2.14 4.50 8.03
N PRO A 172 2.52 4.18 6.78
CA PRO A 172 2.51 2.80 6.28
C PRO A 172 3.26 1.89 7.26
N LEU A 173 2.51 1.01 7.93
CA LEU A 173 3.05 -0.06 8.78
C LEU A 173 3.64 -1.11 7.84
N GLY A 174 4.91 -0.90 7.55
CA GLY A 174 5.63 -1.52 6.44
C GLY A 174 6.52 -0.46 5.83
N LYS A 175 7.54 -0.05 6.57
CA LYS A 175 8.60 0.83 6.08
C LYS A 175 9.09 0.28 4.75
N ARG A 176 8.80 0.97 3.65
CA ARG A 176 9.91 1.29 2.78
C ARG A 176 10.76 2.22 3.64
N VAL A 177 11.93 1.75 4.08
CA VAL A 177 12.92 2.64 4.66
C VAL A 177 12.98 3.81 3.69
N PRO A 178 12.75 5.06 4.14
CA PRO A 178 12.96 6.21 3.27
C PRO A 178 14.31 5.97 2.62
N ALA A 179 14.40 6.02 1.29
CA ALA A 179 15.71 6.13 0.69
C ALA A 179 16.27 7.43 1.27
N THR A 180 17.10 7.30 2.30
CA THR A 180 17.87 8.42 2.82
C THR A 180 18.66 8.85 1.60
N ASN A 181 18.30 10.00 1.04
CA ASN A 181 19.05 10.58 -0.07
C ASN A 181 20.39 11.15 0.42
N GLN A 182 20.89 10.65 1.55
CA GLN A 182 22.31 10.68 1.85
C GLN A 182 22.90 9.43 1.20
N PRO A 183 23.89 9.53 0.31
CA PRO A 183 24.66 8.38 -0.10
C PRO A 183 25.19 7.73 1.19
N HIS A 184 24.65 6.58 1.57
CA HIS A 184 25.17 5.83 2.71
C HIS A 184 26.65 5.57 2.42
N THR A 185 27.54 6.33 3.08
CA THR A 185 29.00 6.14 2.99
C THR A 185 29.39 4.79 3.59
N VAL A 186 28.55 4.29 4.50
CA VAL A 186 28.63 2.96 5.11
C VAL A 186 27.58 2.05 4.50
N LYS A 187 28.00 0.91 3.95
CA LYS A 187 27.07 -0.18 3.59
C LYS A 187 27.78 -1.50 3.82
N ILE A 188 27.20 -2.37 4.65
CA ILE A 188 27.75 -3.68 4.98
C ILE A 188 26.78 -4.75 4.48
N ASP A 189 27.31 -5.83 3.91
CA ASP A 189 26.56 -7.02 3.53
C ASP A 189 27.27 -8.25 4.11
N VAL A 190 26.54 -9.31 4.41
CA VAL A 190 27.09 -10.56 4.94
C VAL A 190 26.49 -11.73 4.19
N ARG A 191 27.36 -12.64 3.73
CA ARG A 191 26.95 -13.81 2.95
C ARG A 191 27.55 -15.07 3.52
N TYR A 192 26.77 -16.12 3.60
CA TYR A 192 27.27 -17.45 3.94
C TYR A 192 27.50 -18.25 2.67
N HIS A 193 28.64 -18.95 2.62
CA HIS A 193 29.00 -19.86 1.53
C HIS A 193 29.24 -21.25 2.11
N ASP A 194 28.41 -22.22 1.72
CA ASP A 194 28.59 -23.62 2.11
C ASP A 194 29.79 -24.24 1.37
N ARG A 195 30.54 -25.10 2.04
CA ARG A 195 31.64 -25.89 1.46
C ARG A 195 31.25 -27.34 1.17
N GLY A 196 29.97 -27.70 1.33
CA GLY A 196 29.39 -28.92 0.77
C GLY A 196 29.75 -30.25 1.46
N THR A 197 30.72 -30.27 2.37
CA THR A 197 31.00 -31.44 3.21
C THR A 197 31.26 -31.03 4.66
N GLY A 198 30.31 -31.33 5.54
CA GLY A 198 30.52 -31.31 7.00
C GLY A 198 30.06 -30.09 7.77
N LYS A 199 29.00 -29.38 7.33
CA LYS A 199 28.33 -28.31 8.11
C LYS A 199 29.23 -27.10 8.48
N SER A 200 30.35 -26.95 7.78
CA SER A 200 31.28 -25.82 7.93
C SER A 200 31.28 -24.98 6.66
N GLY A 201 31.22 -23.67 6.83
CA GLY A 201 31.17 -22.71 5.73
C GLY A 201 31.95 -21.44 6.03
N ARG A 202 31.86 -20.49 5.11
CA ARG A 202 32.52 -19.19 5.23
C ARG A 202 31.45 -18.11 5.30
N LEU A 203 31.50 -17.33 6.39
CA LEU A 203 30.76 -16.09 6.50
C LEU A 203 31.62 -14.97 5.92
N GLU A 204 31.20 -14.44 4.78
CA GLU A 204 31.87 -13.35 4.09
C GLU A 204 31.22 -12.02 4.45
N VAL A 205 32.00 -11.13 5.10
CA VAL A 205 31.59 -9.76 5.41
C VAL A 205 32.09 -8.84 4.30
N LEU A 206 31.21 -8.09 3.67
CA LEU A 206 31.51 -7.20 2.55
C LEU A 206 31.28 -5.73 2.93
N ASN A 207 32.26 -4.87 2.64
CA ASN A 207 32.06 -3.43 2.67
C ASN A 207 31.61 -2.96 1.29
N LEU A 208 30.31 -2.71 1.13
CA LEU A 208 29.70 -2.13 -0.08
C LEU A 208 29.60 -0.59 -0.02
N GLY A 209 30.13 0.01 1.04
CA GLY A 209 30.18 1.46 1.24
C GLY A 209 31.32 2.14 0.48
N ARG A 210 31.55 3.40 0.80
CA ARG A 210 32.57 4.30 0.22
C ARG A 210 33.70 4.65 1.19
N GLU A 211 33.61 4.29 2.47
CA GLU A 211 34.66 4.54 3.47
C GLU A 211 35.20 3.25 4.10
N SER A 212 36.37 3.33 4.75
CA SER A 212 36.94 2.16 5.44
C SER A 212 36.21 1.90 6.75
N LEU A 213 36.04 0.62 7.06
CA LEU A 213 35.48 0.18 8.34
C LEU A 213 36.56 -0.40 9.21
N TYR A 214 36.48 -0.17 10.52
CA TYR A 214 37.45 -0.62 11.51
C TYR A 214 36.76 -1.35 12.66
N ASP A 215 37.52 -2.20 13.34
CA ASP A 215 37.10 -2.92 14.54
C ASP A 215 35.76 -3.64 14.37
N ILE A 216 35.61 -4.33 13.23
CA ILE A 216 34.33 -4.90 12.83
C ILE A 216 34.11 -6.17 13.63
N ASN A 217 33.05 -6.20 14.43
CA ASN A 217 32.60 -7.40 15.13
C ASN A 217 31.38 -7.99 14.46
N VAL A 218 31.24 -9.31 14.51
CA VAL A 218 30.06 -10.01 14.02
C VAL A 218 29.55 -10.91 15.13
N GLU A 219 28.29 -10.71 15.50
CA GLU A 219 27.62 -11.45 16.55
C GLU A 219 26.35 -12.09 16.00
N VAL A 220 26.00 -13.25 16.53
CA VAL A 220 24.79 -13.97 16.19
C VAL A 220 23.85 -13.81 17.38
N PRO A 221 22.71 -13.13 17.24
CA PRO A 221 21.72 -13.05 18.30
C PRO A 221 21.26 -14.45 18.75
N PRO A 222 20.78 -14.59 20.00
CA PRO A 222 20.21 -15.85 20.46
C PRO A 222 19.09 -16.31 19.54
N ILE A 223 19.21 -17.54 19.04
CA ILE A 223 18.16 -18.18 18.23
C ILE A 223 16.97 -18.51 19.16
N PRO A 224 15.72 -18.18 18.78
CA PRO A 224 14.54 -18.51 19.56
C PRO A 224 14.41 -20.02 19.88
N ASP A 225 13.92 -20.36 21.06
CA ASP A 225 13.81 -21.75 21.55
C ASP A 225 12.94 -22.67 20.67
N ASP A 226 12.07 -22.11 19.84
CA ASP A 226 11.20 -22.81 18.89
C ASP A 226 11.86 -23.15 17.56
N GLU A 227 13.03 -22.55 17.24
CA GLU A 227 13.82 -22.89 16.06
C GLU A 227 14.84 -23.99 16.38
N ARG A 228 14.90 -25.03 15.53
CA ARG A 228 15.89 -26.10 15.67
C ARG A 228 17.16 -25.74 14.93
N GLY A 229 18.23 -25.41 15.66
CA GLY A 229 19.55 -25.30 15.04
C GLY A 229 20.52 -24.42 15.81
N ASP A 230 21.72 -24.25 15.24
CA ASP A 230 22.76 -23.40 15.81
C ASP A 230 23.66 -22.83 14.71
N PHE A 231 24.08 -21.58 14.88
CA PHE A 231 25.01 -20.88 14.00
C PHE A 231 26.14 -20.27 14.83
N GLN A 232 27.36 -20.79 14.66
CA GLN A 232 28.52 -20.36 15.41
C GLN A 232 29.58 -19.78 14.48
N ILE A 233 30.00 -18.55 14.78
CA ILE A 233 31.17 -17.94 14.15
C ILE A 233 32.39 -18.37 14.97
N MET A 234 33.30 -19.08 14.32
CA MET A 234 34.57 -19.45 14.94
C MET A 234 35.38 -18.17 15.12
N SER A 235 35.60 -17.74 16.36
CA SER A 235 36.10 -16.41 16.74
C SER A 235 37.51 -16.05 16.21
N GLY A 236 38.13 -16.91 15.42
CA GLY A 236 39.37 -16.62 14.72
C GLY A 236 39.15 -15.56 13.64
N GLY A 237 39.61 -14.34 13.89
CA GLY A 237 39.56 -13.23 12.94
C GLY A 237 38.65 -12.06 13.34
N LEU A 238 38.05 -12.10 14.53
CA LEU A 238 37.29 -10.98 15.10
C LEU A 238 38.05 -10.29 16.26
N PRO A 239 37.93 -8.95 16.40
CA PRO A 239 37.32 -8.04 15.42
C PRO A 239 38.19 -7.91 14.16
N ILE A 240 37.58 -7.69 13.00
CA ILE A 240 38.31 -7.42 11.75
C ILE A 240 38.91 -6.01 11.87
N PRO A 241 40.25 -5.84 11.86
CA PRO A 241 40.86 -4.55 12.20
C PRO A 241 40.53 -3.45 11.20
N ARG A 242 40.43 -3.82 9.91
CA ARG A 242 40.12 -2.88 8.82
C ARG A 242 39.52 -3.60 7.61
N LEU A 243 38.46 -3.05 7.04
CA LEU A 243 37.85 -3.48 5.79
C LEU A 243 37.64 -2.28 4.84
N PRO A 244 38.49 -2.11 3.82
CA PRO A 244 38.36 -1.03 2.84
C PRO A 244 37.09 -1.15 1.97
N PRO A 245 36.64 -0.06 1.32
CA PRO A 245 35.54 -0.07 0.36
C PRO A 245 35.71 -1.13 -0.73
N GLY A 246 34.65 -1.87 -1.02
CA GLY A 246 34.61 -2.91 -2.06
C GLY A 246 35.40 -4.17 -1.72
N LYS A 247 35.91 -4.32 -0.49
CA LYS A 247 36.61 -5.53 -0.04
C LYS A 247 35.70 -6.40 0.82
N SER A 248 36.06 -7.68 0.90
CA SER A 248 35.43 -8.65 1.78
C SER A 248 36.44 -9.32 2.71
N HIS A 249 35.96 -9.80 3.86
CA HIS A 249 36.71 -10.60 4.81
C HIS A 249 35.99 -11.92 5.08
N ALA A 250 36.77 -12.98 5.25
CA ALA A 250 36.30 -14.33 5.47
C ALA A 250 36.32 -14.68 6.95
N LEU A 251 35.21 -15.10 7.51
CA LEU A 251 35.16 -15.75 8.82
C LEU A 251 34.77 -17.21 8.63
N TYR A 252 35.33 -18.08 9.46
CA TYR A 252 34.89 -19.46 9.52
C TYR A 252 33.63 -19.54 10.37
N ALA A 253 32.60 -20.20 9.85
CA ALA A 253 31.35 -20.38 10.57
C ALA A 253 30.85 -21.82 10.42
N HIS A 254 30.08 -22.26 11.39
CA HIS A 254 29.44 -23.57 11.42
C HIS A 254 27.94 -23.38 11.60
N ALA A 255 27.15 -24.00 10.71
CA ALA A 255 25.70 -23.91 10.69
C ALA A 255 25.10 -25.31 10.83
N THR A 256 24.17 -25.48 11.75
CA THR A 256 23.50 -26.77 11.99
C THR A 256 22.00 -26.61 11.97
N TRP A 257 21.33 -27.28 11.03
CA TRP A 257 19.85 -27.36 10.96
C TRP A 257 19.12 -26.02 10.76
N LEU A 258 19.85 -24.93 10.49
CA LEU A 258 19.30 -23.61 10.18
C LEU A 258 19.33 -23.36 8.67
N GLU A 259 18.26 -22.76 8.15
CA GLU A 259 18.16 -22.31 6.76
C GLU A 259 18.56 -20.84 6.58
N TYR A 260 18.47 -20.06 7.65
CA TYR A 260 18.85 -18.66 7.73
C TYR A 260 19.20 -18.26 9.17
N CYS A 261 19.85 -17.12 9.34
CA CYS A 261 19.98 -16.45 10.63
C CYS A 261 20.16 -14.94 10.43
N ASP A 262 19.85 -14.15 11.46
CA ASP A 262 20.29 -12.75 11.50
C ASP A 262 21.67 -12.68 12.15
N VAL A 263 22.51 -11.76 11.66
CA VAL A 263 23.79 -11.41 12.28
C VAL A 263 23.83 -9.91 12.56
N VAL A 264 24.38 -9.55 13.71
CA VAL A 264 24.61 -8.16 14.08
C VAL A 264 26.07 -7.84 13.80
N VAL A 265 26.30 -6.88 12.91
CA VAL A 265 27.62 -6.34 12.60
C VAL A 265 27.78 -5.00 13.27
N THR A 266 28.84 -4.86 14.07
CA THR A 266 29.25 -3.57 14.63
C THR A 266 30.58 -3.13 14.04
N ALA A 267 30.78 -1.84 13.80
CA ALA A 267 32.01 -1.31 13.20
C ALA A 267 32.21 0.17 13.56
N ARG A 268 33.39 0.71 13.23
CA ARG A 268 33.67 2.15 13.24
C ARG A 268 34.06 2.67 11.86
N THR A 269 33.65 3.89 11.52
CA THR A 269 34.06 4.59 10.29
C THR A 269 35.41 5.29 10.42
N ASP A 270 35.93 5.84 9.31
CA ASP A 270 37.09 6.74 9.32
C ASP A 270 36.85 8.01 10.17
N SER A 271 35.60 8.46 10.33
CA SER A 271 35.21 9.60 11.20
C SER A 271 35.05 9.23 12.67
N GLY A 272 35.18 7.95 13.03
CA GLY A 272 34.99 7.44 14.39
C GLY A 272 33.53 7.21 14.79
N GLU A 273 32.59 7.27 13.83
CA GLU A 273 31.18 6.96 14.04
C GLU A 273 30.99 5.45 14.27
N SER A 274 30.18 5.10 15.26
CA SER A 274 29.83 3.70 15.55
C SER A 274 28.64 3.26 14.71
N ILE A 275 28.79 2.11 14.05
CA ILE A 275 27.78 1.48 13.20
C ILE A 275 27.28 0.21 13.89
N ARG A 276 25.97 -0.04 13.79
CA ARG A 276 25.36 -1.32 14.14
C ARG A 276 24.31 -1.67 13.09
N GLU A 277 24.56 -2.73 12.34
CA GLU A 277 23.67 -3.24 11.29
C GLU A 277 23.20 -4.66 11.65
N GLU A 278 21.94 -4.95 11.39
CA GLU A 278 21.35 -6.27 11.55
C GLU A 278 21.05 -6.82 10.16
N ILE A 279 21.67 -7.94 9.82
CA ILE A 279 21.75 -8.45 8.45
C ILE A 279 21.22 -9.88 8.43
N PHE A 280 20.18 -10.09 7.62
CA PHE A 280 19.66 -11.41 7.32
C PHE A 280 20.62 -12.18 6.42
N VAL A 281 20.99 -13.39 6.83
CA VAL A 281 21.89 -14.27 6.10
C VAL A 281 21.16 -15.57 5.76
N SER A 282 21.01 -15.86 4.48
CA SER A 282 20.56 -17.18 4.03
C SER A 282 21.73 -18.17 4.13
N LEU A 283 21.46 -19.34 4.70
CA LEU A 283 22.42 -20.44 4.87
C LEU A 283 22.26 -21.53 3.80
N ASN A 284 21.28 -21.39 2.91
CA ASN A 284 20.97 -22.31 1.79
C ASN A 284 21.83 -22.04 0.53
N GLY A 285 23.01 -21.42 0.71
CA GLY A 285 23.91 -21.00 -0.37
C GLY A 285 24.67 -22.14 -1.02
#